data_AF-X1P280-F1
#
_entry.id   AF-X1P280-F1
#
_cell.length_a   1.000
_cell.length_b   1.000
_cell.length_c   1.000
_cell.angle_alpha   90.00
_cell.angle_beta   90.00
_cell.angle_gamma   90.00
#
_symmetry.space_group_name_H-M   'P 1'
#
loop_
_entity.id
_entity.type
_entity.pdbx_description
1 polymer ?
#
loop_
_entity_poly.entity_id
_entity_poly.type
_entity_poly.pdbx_seq_one_letter_code
_entity_poly.pdbx_strand_id
1 'polypeptide(L)'
;DGESNSDWPVVNNYALLPNGPFARPLYDYDDDNHPGDHGSYHPADDYAYYGHITDLRPDLADMQNVEFYSIFCFGTGYNLFKEIAKDGGFDDKNDDNIPQVEEYDKDGDGVPDHYFEAEDGHLLEQAILKIIQDIMAKVSSSSGVSVVTTGSKAGGITVQAQFYPQRNFPTGENLDWIGTCQSLWLDKYGWIREDNQADAHLHLQNDYVANIQWDSSKANVMITRLQDVNG
;
A
#
# COMPACT_ATOMS: atom_id res chain seq x y z
N ASP A 1 -11.45 23.49 19.81
CA ASP A 1 -10.64 23.89 20.98
C ASP A 1 -9.63 22.79 21.25
N GLY A 2 -8.70 22.61 20.30
CA GLY A 2 -7.61 21.62 20.28
C GLY A 2 -7.60 20.66 21.45
N GLU A 3 -8.27 19.51 21.27
CA GLU A 3 -8.10 18.35 22.15
C GLU A 3 -6.61 18.12 22.35
N SER A 4 -6.21 17.86 23.58
CA SER A 4 -4.80 17.72 23.95
C SER A 4 -4.23 16.48 23.29
N ASN A 5 -3.12 16.61 22.56
CA ASN A 5 -2.31 15.48 22.11
C ASN A 5 -1.46 14.88 23.24
N SER A 6 -1.54 15.47 24.44
CA SER A 6 -0.95 14.97 25.67
C SER A 6 -2.04 14.84 26.72
N ASP A 7 -2.39 13.61 27.10
CA ASP A 7 -3.45 13.37 28.06
C ASP A 7 -2.88 12.83 29.38
N TRP A 8 -3.56 13.15 30.49
CA TRP A 8 -3.35 12.41 31.72
C TRP A 8 -3.89 10.99 31.52
N PRO A 9 -3.22 9.94 32.00
CA PRO A 9 -3.64 8.56 31.77
C PRO A 9 -5.08 8.39 32.25
N VAL A 10 -5.98 8.03 31.33
CA VAL A 10 -7.43 8.20 31.54
C VAL A 10 -7.95 7.36 32.71
N VAL A 11 -7.28 6.27 33.11
CA VAL A 11 -7.55 5.54 34.37
C VAL A 11 -6.51 4.43 34.60
N ASN A 12 -6.22 4.10 35.86
CA ASN A 12 -5.41 2.93 36.30
C ASN A 12 -6.02 1.55 35.93
N ASN A 13 -7.09 1.49 35.14
CA ASN A 13 -7.81 0.26 34.86
C ASN A 13 -7.95 0.07 33.35
N TYR A 14 -6.89 -0.50 32.77
CA TYR A 14 -6.69 -0.80 31.35
C TYR A 14 -7.62 -1.90 30.79
N ALA A 15 -8.68 -2.25 31.51
CA ALA A 15 -9.56 -3.40 31.23
C ALA A 15 -10.61 -3.18 30.13
N LEU A 16 -10.66 -1.98 29.53
CA LEU A 16 -11.67 -1.62 28.51
C LEU A 16 -11.11 -1.57 27.07
N LEU A 17 -9.80 -1.63 26.90
CA LEU A 17 -9.18 -1.76 25.58
C LEU A 17 -8.83 -3.24 25.34
N PRO A 18 -9.06 -3.77 24.13
CA PRO A 18 -8.67 -5.14 23.82
C PRO A 18 -7.18 -5.31 24.07
N ASN A 19 -6.77 -6.40 24.72
CA ASN A 19 -5.36 -6.75 24.80
C ASN A 19 -4.82 -6.84 23.37
N GLY A 20 -3.89 -5.96 23.01
CA GLY A 20 -3.07 -6.14 21.80
C GLY A 20 -2.23 -7.42 21.91
N PRO A 21 -1.49 -7.78 20.84
CA PRO A 21 -0.63 -8.98 20.83
C PRO A 21 0.38 -9.01 22.00
N PHE A 22 0.69 -7.85 22.58
CA PHE A 22 1.54 -7.72 23.76
C PHE A 22 0.73 -7.29 24.99
N ALA A 23 0.86 -8.04 26.08
CA ALA A 23 0.33 -7.70 27.41
C ALA A 23 1.14 -6.56 28.05
N ARG A 24 1.23 -5.41 27.38
CA ARG A 24 2.02 -4.24 27.79
C ARG A 24 1.12 -3.03 27.99
N PRO A 25 1.44 -2.16 28.95
CA PRO A 25 0.69 -0.93 29.18
C PRO A 25 0.93 0.09 28.05
N LEU A 26 -0.12 0.86 27.71
CA LEU A 26 -0.15 1.92 26.69
C LEU A 26 0.62 3.19 27.12
N TYR A 27 1.70 3.06 27.86
CA TYR A 27 2.50 4.24 28.24
C TYR A 27 3.87 4.25 27.57
N ASP A 28 4.23 3.17 26.89
CA ASP A 28 5.53 2.88 26.29
C ASP A 28 5.37 1.55 25.52
N TYR A 29 4.47 1.55 24.52
CA TYR A 29 4.09 0.31 23.85
C TYR A 29 5.19 -0.16 22.87
N ASP A 30 6.03 0.76 22.37
CA ASP A 30 7.20 0.52 21.52
C ASP A 30 8.54 0.45 22.29
N ASP A 31 8.55 0.63 23.61
CA ASP A 31 9.74 0.53 24.50
C ASP A 31 10.84 1.55 24.14
N ASP A 32 10.46 2.70 23.55
CA ASP A 32 11.40 3.72 23.07
C ASP A 32 11.89 4.69 24.16
N ASN A 33 11.31 4.56 25.36
CA ASN A 33 11.76 5.20 26.59
C ASN A 33 11.79 6.75 26.47
N HIS A 34 10.81 7.34 25.77
CA HIS A 34 10.71 8.80 25.50
C HIS A 34 10.88 9.68 26.76
N PRO A 35 11.54 10.85 26.63
CA PRO A 35 11.60 11.85 27.69
C PRO A 35 10.24 12.56 27.86
N GLY A 36 9.28 11.88 28.51
CA GLY A 36 7.92 12.36 28.75
C GLY A 36 7.12 11.50 29.74
N ASP A 37 7.55 10.24 29.92
CA ASP A 37 6.95 9.20 30.78
C ASP A 37 6.87 9.50 32.28
N HIS A 38 7.34 10.68 32.69
CA HIS A 38 7.27 11.16 34.06
C HIS A 38 6.37 12.39 34.21
N GLY A 39 5.34 12.54 33.38
CA GLY A 39 4.24 13.46 33.66
C GLY A 39 3.44 14.02 32.48
N SER A 40 3.79 13.71 31.23
CA SER A 40 2.97 14.05 30.05
C SER A 40 3.12 12.94 29.03
N TYR A 41 2.15 12.02 29.02
CA TYR A 41 2.08 10.94 28.05
C TYR A 41 1.57 11.48 26.73
N HIS A 42 2.11 10.98 25.63
CA HIS A 42 1.68 11.34 24.28
C HIS A 42 0.92 10.19 23.61
N PRO A 43 -0.20 9.70 24.15
CA PRO A 43 -0.81 8.41 23.76
C PRO A 43 -1.18 8.27 22.27
N ALA A 44 -1.09 9.34 21.50
CA ALA A 44 -1.33 9.36 20.06
C ALA A 44 -0.36 8.48 19.26
N ASP A 45 0.92 8.38 19.65
CA ASP A 45 1.89 7.47 19.02
C ASP A 45 1.54 6.00 19.32
N ASP A 46 1.27 5.66 20.58
CA ASP A 46 0.81 4.34 21.00
C ASP A 46 -0.47 3.89 20.27
N TYR A 47 -1.43 4.79 20.10
CA TYR A 47 -2.64 4.50 19.33
C TYR A 47 -2.36 4.30 17.84
N ALA A 48 -1.41 5.05 17.29
CA ALA A 48 -0.98 4.89 15.90
C ALA A 48 -0.34 3.51 15.69
N TYR A 49 0.57 3.13 16.59
CA TYR A 49 1.18 1.80 16.59
C TYR A 49 0.14 0.68 16.71
N TYR A 50 -0.75 0.77 17.70
CA TYR A 50 -1.80 -0.24 17.92
C TYR A 50 -2.68 -0.40 16.68
N GLY A 51 -3.08 0.71 16.06
CA GLY A 51 -3.87 0.71 14.83
C GLY A 51 -3.13 0.09 13.65
N HIS A 52 -1.80 0.24 13.59
CA HIS A 52 -0.95 -0.28 12.54
C HIS A 52 -0.69 -1.80 12.67
N ILE A 53 -0.40 -2.31 13.86
CA ILE A 53 -0.04 -3.73 14.03
C ILE A 53 -1.22 -4.65 14.33
N THR A 54 -2.39 -4.10 14.68
CA THR A 54 -3.55 -4.90 15.08
C THR A 54 -4.51 -5.08 13.92
N ASP A 55 -4.90 -6.33 13.66
CA ASP A 55 -6.03 -6.62 12.80
C ASP A 55 -7.35 -6.24 13.48
N LEU A 56 -7.96 -5.16 13.00
CA LEU A 56 -9.20 -4.60 13.53
C LEU A 56 -10.44 -5.37 13.04
N ARG A 57 -10.30 -6.20 12.00
CA ARG A 57 -11.39 -6.98 11.40
C ARG A 57 -10.92 -8.42 11.11
N PRO A 58 -10.69 -9.21 12.17
CA PRO A 58 -10.25 -10.60 12.05
C PRO A 58 -11.30 -11.54 11.44
N ASP A 59 -12.50 -11.03 11.15
CA ASP A 59 -13.52 -11.73 10.38
C ASP A 59 -13.27 -11.71 8.86
N LEU A 60 -12.34 -10.88 8.38
CA LEU A 60 -11.90 -10.81 6.98
C LEU A 60 -10.55 -11.51 6.82
N ALA A 61 -10.23 -11.92 5.59
CA ALA A 61 -8.89 -12.41 5.27
C ALA A 61 -7.91 -11.22 5.16
N ASP A 62 -6.64 -11.48 5.48
CA ASP A 62 -5.54 -10.50 5.54
C ASP A 62 -5.70 -9.44 6.64
N MET A 63 -4.58 -8.81 7.03
CA MET A 63 -4.56 -7.81 8.10
C MET A 63 -5.38 -6.57 7.73
N GLN A 64 -6.38 -6.25 8.54
CA GLN A 64 -7.19 -5.04 8.39
C GLN A 64 -6.76 -4.01 9.44
N ASN A 65 -5.70 -3.28 9.15
CA ASN A 65 -5.11 -2.28 10.03
C ASN A 65 -5.39 -0.84 9.55
N VAL A 66 -4.88 0.14 10.30
CA VAL A 66 -4.91 1.56 9.95
C VAL A 66 -3.49 2.07 9.84
N GLU A 67 -3.18 2.68 8.70
CA GLU A 67 -1.93 3.37 8.47
C GLU A 67 -2.09 4.88 8.71
N PHE A 68 -1.14 5.47 9.42
CA PHE A 68 -1.17 6.87 9.83
C PHE A 68 -0.18 7.71 9.04
N TYR A 69 -0.64 8.91 8.66
CA TYR A 69 0.17 9.99 8.10
C TYR A 69 -0.02 11.21 9.00
N SER A 70 1.08 11.88 9.35
CA SER A 70 1.03 13.04 10.23
C SER A 70 1.46 14.30 9.49
N ILE A 71 0.68 15.38 9.64
CA ILE A 71 0.99 16.68 9.04
C ILE A 71 1.05 17.72 10.15
N PHE A 72 2.24 18.22 10.44
CA PHE A 72 2.40 19.35 11.34
C PHE A 72 2.18 20.66 10.57
N CYS A 73 1.04 21.31 10.82
CA CYS A 73 0.63 22.52 10.11
C CYS A 73 1.02 23.79 10.88
N PHE A 74 1.40 24.84 10.15
CA PHE A 74 1.70 26.18 10.64
C PHE A 74 2.82 26.23 11.68
N GLY A 75 3.83 25.37 11.54
CA GLY A 75 5.04 25.32 12.37
C GLY A 75 6.03 24.26 11.87
N THR A 76 7.12 24.07 12.63
CA THR A 76 8.17 23.08 12.36
C THR A 76 8.54 22.24 13.59
N GLY A 77 9.00 21.01 13.39
CA GLY A 77 9.84 20.28 14.33
C GLY A 77 9.16 19.73 15.58
N TYR A 78 7.91 19.26 15.48
CA TYR A 78 7.21 18.68 16.63
C TYR A 78 7.41 17.16 16.69
N ASN A 79 8.19 16.70 17.68
CA ASN A 79 8.62 15.30 17.80
C ASN A 79 7.46 14.31 17.81
N LEU A 80 6.36 14.56 18.55
CA LEU A 80 5.24 13.63 18.61
C LEU A 80 4.67 13.26 17.22
N PHE A 81 4.62 14.21 16.28
CA PHE A 81 4.09 13.89 14.95
C PHE A 81 5.05 12.99 14.18
N LYS A 82 6.36 13.09 14.44
CA LYS A 82 7.33 12.13 13.91
C LYS A 82 7.13 10.75 14.52
N GLU A 83 6.92 10.65 15.83
CA GLU A 83 6.63 9.37 16.50
C GLU A 83 5.34 8.73 15.96
N ILE A 84 4.25 9.49 15.86
CA ILE A 84 3.00 9.01 15.24
C ILE A 84 3.23 8.45 13.81
N ALA A 85 4.08 9.09 13.02
CA ALA A 85 4.41 8.63 11.67
C ALA A 85 5.35 7.41 11.67
N LYS A 86 6.32 7.38 12.59
CA LYS A 86 7.25 6.27 12.82
C LYS A 86 6.48 5.01 13.17
N ASP A 87 5.57 5.11 14.14
CA ASP A 87 4.87 3.96 14.71
C ASP A 87 3.61 3.55 13.95
N GLY A 88 2.94 4.52 13.34
CA GLY A 88 1.70 4.27 12.61
C GLY A 88 1.88 3.95 11.11
N GLY A 89 3.12 3.96 10.62
CA GLY A 89 3.40 4.07 9.18
C GLY A 89 4.59 3.28 8.64
N PHE A 90 5.21 2.40 9.42
CA PHE A 90 6.38 1.64 8.98
C PHE A 90 5.99 0.47 8.08
N ASP A 91 6.85 0.10 7.12
CA ASP A 91 6.69 -1.16 6.38
C ASP A 91 7.48 -2.26 7.12
N ASP A 92 6.80 -3.11 7.90
CA ASP A 92 7.42 -4.25 8.59
C ASP A 92 8.00 -5.26 7.58
N LYS A 93 9.33 -5.24 7.42
CA LYS A 93 10.05 -6.08 6.44
C LYS A 93 10.52 -7.39 7.05
N ASN A 94 10.60 -7.47 8.38
CA ASN A 94 11.17 -8.61 9.09
C ASN A 94 10.14 -9.38 9.95
N ASP A 95 8.87 -8.97 9.89
CA ASP A 95 7.72 -9.54 10.59
C ASP A 95 7.85 -9.50 12.13
N ASP A 96 8.59 -8.54 12.69
CA ASP A 96 8.75 -8.39 14.14
C ASP A 96 7.85 -7.34 14.78
N ASN A 97 7.10 -6.59 13.96
CA ASN A 97 6.23 -5.47 14.32
C ASN A 97 6.95 -4.31 15.02
N ILE A 98 8.28 -4.19 14.98
CA ILE A 98 9.02 -3.14 15.68
C ILE A 98 9.53 -2.13 14.65
N PRO A 99 9.20 -0.83 14.73
CA PRO A 99 9.63 0.14 13.72
C PRO A 99 11.14 0.31 13.73
N GLN A 100 11.79 -0.07 12.61
CA GLN A 100 13.22 0.13 12.42
C GLN A 100 13.52 1.24 11.41
N VAL A 101 14.74 1.80 11.48
CA VAL A 101 15.15 2.94 10.63
C VAL A 101 14.89 2.64 9.15
N GLU A 102 15.22 1.44 8.69
CA GLU A 102 15.03 1.02 7.30
C GLU A 102 13.56 0.80 6.90
N GLU A 103 12.62 0.84 7.84
CA GLU A 103 11.20 0.56 7.66
C GLU A 103 10.34 1.83 7.68
N TYR A 104 10.71 2.83 8.50
CA TYR A 104 10.03 4.12 8.57
C TYR A 104 10.77 5.26 7.86
N ASP A 105 12.07 5.13 7.57
CA ASP A 105 12.91 6.15 6.91
C ASP A 105 13.67 5.49 5.73
N LYS A 106 12.97 5.32 4.61
CA LYS A 106 13.52 4.59 3.45
C LYS A 106 14.54 5.41 2.66
N ASP A 107 14.45 6.74 2.71
CA ASP A 107 15.37 7.62 2.00
C ASP A 107 16.61 8.04 2.83
N GLY A 108 16.58 7.75 4.14
CA GLY A 108 17.68 7.91 5.07
C GLY A 108 17.94 9.36 5.45
N ASP A 109 16.92 10.22 5.38
CA ASP A 109 17.05 11.65 5.70
C ASP A 109 16.89 11.95 7.21
N GLY A 110 16.57 10.93 8.02
CA GLY A 110 16.34 11.03 9.46
C GLY A 110 14.95 11.53 9.84
N VAL A 111 14.01 11.55 8.89
CA VAL A 111 12.61 11.93 9.05
C VAL A 111 11.73 10.75 8.61
N PRO A 112 10.74 10.33 9.42
CA PRO A 112 9.83 9.28 9.00
C PRO A 112 9.11 9.63 7.68
N ASP A 113 9.03 8.68 6.75
CA ASP A 113 8.46 8.85 5.40
C ASP A 113 7.01 9.38 5.43
N HIS A 114 6.26 9.04 6.49
CA HIS A 114 4.86 9.44 6.70
C HIS A 114 4.69 10.74 7.50
N TYR A 115 5.78 11.43 7.84
CA TYR A 115 5.77 12.73 8.49
C TYR A 115 5.89 13.86 7.47
N PHE A 116 5.01 14.85 7.60
CA PHE A 116 4.99 16.02 6.73
C PHE A 116 4.94 17.30 7.56
N GLU A 117 5.64 18.33 7.10
CA GLU A 117 5.58 19.67 7.66
C GLU A 117 5.01 20.64 6.65
N ALA A 118 4.15 21.55 7.12
CA ALA A 118 3.50 22.54 6.31
C ALA A 118 3.42 23.88 7.04
N GLU A 119 4.44 24.72 6.91
CA GLU A 119 4.46 26.06 7.54
C GLU A 119 3.38 27.01 6.99
N ASP A 120 2.98 26.81 5.73
CA ASP A 120 1.97 27.61 5.04
C ASP A 120 0.98 26.75 4.24
N GLY A 121 -0.04 27.40 3.69
CA GLY A 121 -1.09 26.71 2.93
C GLY A 121 -0.61 26.06 1.63
N HIS A 122 0.47 26.55 1.03
CA HIS A 122 1.03 25.95 -0.19
C HIS A 122 1.77 24.66 0.13
N LEU A 123 2.56 24.65 1.20
CA LEU A 123 3.20 23.42 1.70
C LEU A 123 2.17 22.40 2.20
N LEU A 124 1.06 22.85 2.78
CA LEU A 124 -0.03 21.96 3.18
C LEU A 124 -0.66 21.25 1.97
N GLU A 125 -0.90 21.97 0.89
CA GLU A 125 -1.38 21.39 -0.36
C GLU A 125 -0.40 20.33 -0.89
N GLN A 126 0.90 20.64 -0.91
CA GLN A 126 1.92 19.69 -1.35
C GLN A 126 2.00 18.44 -0.47
N ALA A 127 1.93 18.60 0.85
CA ALA A 127 1.93 17.48 1.80
C ALA A 127 0.73 16.56 1.59
N ILE A 128 -0.49 17.13 1.49
CA ILE A 128 -1.71 16.36 1.24
C ILE A 128 -1.64 15.64 -0.11
N LEU A 129 -1.13 16.30 -1.16
CA LEU A 129 -0.95 15.68 -2.47
C LEU A 129 0.02 14.49 -2.41
N LYS A 130 1.15 14.62 -1.71
CA LYS A 130 2.12 13.53 -1.54
C LYS A 130 1.51 12.35 -0.76
N ILE A 131 0.76 12.61 0.31
CA ILE A 131 0.03 11.57 1.07
C ILE A 131 -0.98 10.84 0.18
N ILE A 132 -1.79 11.58 -0.58
CA ILE A 132 -2.78 10.96 -1.48
C ILE A 132 -2.08 10.13 -2.56
N GLN A 133 -0.95 10.59 -3.10
CA GLN A 133 -0.16 9.83 -4.07
C GLN A 133 0.36 8.52 -3.48
N ASP A 134 0.85 8.53 -2.25
CA ASP A 134 1.34 7.32 -1.57
C ASP A 134 0.20 6.33 -1.28
N ILE A 135 -0.93 6.81 -0.73
CA ILE A 135 -2.15 6.00 -0.55
C ILE A 135 -2.60 5.42 -1.88
N MET A 136 -2.58 6.22 -2.96
CA MET A 136 -2.93 5.74 -4.28
C MET A 136 -1.92 4.70 -4.77
N ALA A 137 -0.62 4.84 -4.53
CA ALA A 137 0.37 3.84 -4.89
C ALA A 137 0.09 2.50 -4.19
N LYS A 138 -0.33 2.53 -2.92
CA LYS A 138 -0.74 1.34 -2.14
C LYS A 138 -2.07 0.72 -2.63
N VAL A 139 -3.07 1.55 -2.97
CA VAL A 139 -4.43 1.10 -3.34
C VAL A 139 -4.58 0.76 -4.83
N SER A 140 -3.78 1.36 -5.72
CA SER A 140 -3.97 1.33 -7.19
C SER A 140 -3.62 0.03 -7.90
N SER A 141 -3.42 -1.09 -7.19
CA SER A 141 -3.31 -2.40 -7.83
C SER A 141 -4.59 -2.82 -8.60
N SER A 142 -5.69 -2.06 -8.49
CA SER A 142 -6.93 -2.23 -9.26
C SER A 142 -6.82 -1.77 -10.73
N SER A 143 -6.16 -2.58 -11.56
CA SER A 143 -6.13 -2.37 -13.02
C SER A 143 -7.51 -2.66 -13.64
N GLY A 144 -8.15 -1.65 -14.23
CA GLY A 144 -9.41 -1.83 -14.96
C GLY A 144 -9.21 -2.63 -16.25
N VAL A 145 -9.77 -3.84 -16.32
CA VAL A 145 -9.80 -4.66 -17.55
C VAL A 145 -10.99 -4.22 -18.40
N SER A 146 -10.75 -3.73 -19.63
CA SER A 146 -11.83 -3.38 -20.57
C SER A 146 -11.81 -4.31 -21.78
N VAL A 147 -12.83 -5.15 -21.92
CA VAL A 147 -12.97 -6.02 -23.10
C VAL A 147 -13.93 -5.37 -24.08
N VAL A 148 -13.45 -5.03 -25.28
CA VAL A 148 -14.31 -4.59 -26.40
C VAL A 148 -14.51 -5.76 -27.35
N THR A 149 -15.61 -6.51 -27.19
CA THR A 149 -15.98 -7.56 -28.13
C THR A 149 -16.92 -7.02 -29.22
N THR A 150 -16.55 -7.22 -30.49
CA THR A 150 -17.44 -6.97 -31.64
C THR A 150 -17.83 -8.30 -32.29
N GLY A 151 -19.05 -8.77 -32.00
CA GLY A 151 -19.83 -9.64 -32.90
C GLY A 151 -19.41 -11.12 -33.07
N SER A 152 -19.94 -11.97 -32.19
CA SER A 152 -20.41 -13.38 -32.31
C SER A 152 -19.78 -14.45 -33.23
N LYS A 153 -18.77 -14.18 -34.07
CA LYS A 153 -18.02 -15.17 -34.88
C LYS A 153 -16.69 -14.63 -35.45
N ALA A 154 -16.47 -13.33 -35.40
CA ALA A 154 -15.21 -12.70 -35.78
C ALA A 154 -14.35 -12.52 -34.52
N GLY A 155 -13.04 -12.79 -34.63
CA GLY A 155 -12.12 -12.56 -33.52
C GLY A 155 -12.23 -11.13 -32.98
N GLY A 156 -11.92 -10.97 -31.70
CA GLY A 156 -11.97 -9.70 -30.99
C GLY A 156 -10.60 -9.27 -30.48
N ILE A 157 -10.61 -8.22 -29.67
CA ILE A 157 -9.42 -7.67 -29.03
C ILE A 157 -9.76 -7.39 -27.56
N THR A 158 -8.88 -7.81 -26.67
CA THR A 158 -8.96 -7.54 -25.24
C THR A 158 -7.87 -6.55 -24.90
N VAL A 159 -8.24 -5.39 -24.38
CA VAL A 159 -7.27 -4.35 -24.01
C VAL A 159 -7.23 -4.24 -22.50
N GLN A 160 -6.04 -4.42 -21.93
CA GLN A 160 -5.81 -4.22 -20.50
C GLN A 160 -4.90 -3.02 -20.33
N ALA A 161 -5.36 -2.04 -19.56
CA ALA A 161 -4.54 -0.95 -19.07
C ALA A 161 -4.23 -1.19 -17.60
N GLN A 162 -2.96 -1.02 -17.26
CA GLN A 162 -2.47 -1.00 -15.89
C GLN A 162 -1.75 0.32 -15.69
N PHE A 163 -2.09 1.04 -14.62
CA PHE A 163 -1.45 2.29 -14.26
C PHE A 163 -0.93 2.22 -12.83
N TYR A 164 0.18 2.89 -12.59
CA TYR A 164 0.85 3.05 -11.32
C TYR A 164 0.99 4.55 -11.07
N PRO A 165 0.28 5.11 -10.08
CA PRO A 165 0.43 6.50 -9.65
C PRO A 165 1.86 6.84 -9.27
N GLN A 166 2.59 5.87 -8.70
CA GLN A 166 4.02 5.96 -8.41
C GLN A 166 4.64 4.57 -8.51
N ARG A 167 5.87 4.47 -9.06
CA ARG A 167 6.61 3.21 -9.14
C ARG A 167 8.12 3.42 -9.05
N ASN A 168 8.73 2.73 -8.10
CA ASN A 168 10.19 2.65 -7.97
C ASN A 168 10.75 1.57 -8.88
N PHE A 169 11.78 1.92 -9.65
CA PHE A 169 12.51 0.98 -10.49
C PHE A 169 13.78 0.47 -9.80
N PRO A 170 14.24 -0.75 -10.09
CA PRO A 170 15.52 -1.26 -9.59
C PRO A 170 16.74 -0.40 -9.98
N THR A 171 16.58 0.50 -10.95
CA THR A 171 17.57 1.49 -11.38
C THR A 171 17.65 2.73 -10.48
N GLY A 172 16.78 2.85 -9.47
CA GLY A 172 16.73 3.99 -8.53
C GLY A 172 15.87 5.16 -9.00
N GLU A 173 15.17 5.02 -10.13
CA GLU A 173 14.24 6.04 -10.61
C GLU A 173 12.86 5.86 -9.94
N ASN A 174 12.29 6.97 -9.46
CA ASN A 174 10.92 7.04 -8.99
C ASN A 174 10.10 7.82 -10.03
N LEU A 175 9.12 7.15 -10.66
CA LEU A 175 8.29 7.74 -11.70
C LEU A 175 6.82 7.76 -11.30
N ASP A 176 6.18 8.90 -11.54
CA ASP A 176 4.76 9.11 -11.26
C ASP A 176 3.90 8.89 -12.51
N TRP A 177 2.67 8.42 -12.31
CA TRP A 177 1.63 8.26 -13.33
C TRP A 177 2.07 7.48 -14.58
N ILE A 178 2.80 6.39 -14.38
CA ILE A 178 3.21 5.52 -15.47
C ILE A 178 2.28 4.33 -15.61
N GLY A 179 2.27 3.67 -16.76
CA GLY A 179 1.42 2.52 -16.96
C GLY A 179 1.79 1.75 -18.21
N THR A 180 1.16 0.59 -18.36
CA THR A 180 1.24 -0.24 -19.55
C THR A 180 -0.17 -0.40 -20.11
N CYS A 181 -0.28 -0.34 -21.44
CA CYS A 181 -1.47 -0.73 -22.15
C CYS A 181 -1.08 -1.91 -23.05
N GLN A 182 -1.68 -3.05 -22.79
CA GLN A 182 -1.47 -4.25 -23.58
C GLN A 182 -2.75 -4.68 -24.24
N SER A 183 -2.61 -5.25 -25.43
CA SER A 183 -3.71 -5.75 -26.22
C SER A 183 -3.45 -7.21 -26.55
N LEU A 184 -4.44 -8.04 -26.30
CA LEU A 184 -4.43 -9.46 -26.62
C LEU A 184 -5.55 -9.76 -27.60
N TRP A 185 -5.34 -10.73 -28.47
CA TRP A 185 -6.36 -11.18 -29.40
C TRP A 185 -7.39 -12.03 -28.66
N LEU A 186 -8.65 -11.97 -29.09
CA LEU A 186 -9.67 -12.93 -28.72
C LEU A 186 -9.98 -13.77 -29.96
N ASP A 187 -9.67 -15.05 -29.93
CA ASP A 187 -9.93 -15.92 -31.07
C ASP A 187 -11.44 -16.25 -31.22
N LYS A 188 -11.79 -16.91 -32.33
CA LYS A 188 -13.17 -17.31 -32.64
C LYS A 188 -13.75 -18.33 -31.65
N TYR A 189 -12.92 -18.98 -30.84
CA TYR A 189 -13.32 -19.96 -29.82
C TYR A 189 -13.40 -19.34 -28.42
N GLY A 190 -13.06 -18.05 -28.27
CA GLY A 190 -13.09 -17.32 -27.02
C GLY A 190 -11.79 -17.40 -26.21
N TRP A 191 -10.69 -17.88 -26.80
CA TRP A 191 -9.38 -17.89 -26.13
C TRP A 191 -8.62 -16.60 -26.36
N ILE A 192 -7.94 -16.14 -25.31
CA ILE A 192 -7.06 -14.97 -25.36
C ILE A 192 -5.70 -15.39 -25.91
N ARG A 193 -5.15 -14.68 -26.89
CA ARG A 193 -3.88 -15.01 -27.56
C ARG A 193 -2.92 -13.83 -27.62
N GLU A 194 -1.64 -14.11 -27.44
CA GLU A 194 -0.55 -13.15 -27.62
C GLU A 194 0.05 -13.26 -29.03
N ASP A 195 0.50 -12.14 -29.58
CA ASP A 195 1.26 -12.14 -30.84
C ASP A 195 2.71 -12.54 -30.55
N ASN A 196 3.02 -13.81 -30.81
CA ASN A 196 4.34 -14.37 -30.51
C ASN A 196 5.38 -14.01 -31.59
N GLN A 197 4.93 -13.78 -32.82
CA GLN A 197 5.81 -13.52 -33.97
C GLN A 197 5.96 -12.03 -34.28
N ALA A 198 5.21 -11.17 -33.58
CA ALA A 198 5.12 -9.73 -33.77
C ALA A 198 4.76 -9.34 -35.22
N ASP A 199 3.93 -10.14 -35.87
CA ASP A 199 3.52 -9.94 -37.27
C ASP A 199 2.14 -9.27 -37.39
N ALA A 200 1.51 -8.95 -36.26
CA ALA A 200 0.18 -8.35 -36.15
C ALA A 200 -0.92 -9.15 -36.86
N HIS A 201 -0.74 -10.47 -37.01
CA HIS A 201 -1.72 -11.36 -37.62
C HIS A 201 -1.99 -12.57 -36.73
N LEU A 202 -3.27 -12.82 -36.42
CA LEU A 202 -3.65 -13.93 -35.54
C LEU A 202 -3.44 -15.30 -36.23
N HIS A 203 -2.42 -16.04 -35.80
CA HIS A 203 -2.09 -17.39 -36.25
C HIS A 203 -2.39 -18.41 -35.16
N LEU A 204 -3.50 -19.15 -35.27
CA LEU A 204 -3.95 -20.07 -34.21
C LEU A 204 -2.92 -21.14 -33.79
N GLN A 205 -2.02 -21.56 -34.68
CA GLN A 205 -0.99 -22.57 -34.36
C GLN A 205 0.32 -21.97 -33.80
N ASN A 206 0.61 -20.71 -34.12
CA ASN A 206 1.87 -20.05 -33.76
C ASN A 206 1.72 -19.10 -32.57
N ASP A 207 0.53 -18.53 -32.39
CA ASP A 207 0.19 -17.62 -31.31
C ASP A 207 -0.32 -18.40 -30.10
N TYR A 208 0.39 -18.23 -28.99
CA TYR A 208 0.09 -18.92 -27.75
C TYR A 208 -1.22 -18.41 -27.15
N VAL A 209 -1.97 -19.34 -26.58
CA VAL A 209 -3.13 -19.03 -25.73
C VAL A 209 -2.62 -18.62 -24.36
N ALA A 210 -3.01 -17.43 -23.93
CA ALA A 210 -2.78 -16.93 -22.58
C ALA A 210 -3.89 -17.47 -21.66
N ASN A 211 -3.56 -18.49 -20.88
CA ASN A 211 -4.47 -19.08 -19.91
C ASN A 211 -4.21 -18.51 -18.52
N ILE A 212 -5.17 -17.73 -18.03
CA ILE A 212 -5.11 -17.01 -16.76
C ILE A 212 -5.80 -17.85 -15.69
N GLN A 213 -5.06 -18.27 -14.66
CA GLN A 213 -5.59 -19.14 -13.60
C GLN A 213 -5.12 -18.67 -12.23
N TRP A 214 -5.99 -18.79 -11.22
CA TRP A 214 -5.60 -18.61 -9.83
C TRP A 214 -4.86 -19.84 -9.33
N ASP A 215 -3.63 -19.65 -8.84
CA ASP A 215 -2.85 -20.71 -8.18
C ASP A 215 -2.97 -20.56 -6.67
N SER A 216 -3.74 -21.45 -6.04
CA SER A 216 -3.97 -21.43 -4.59
C SER A 216 -2.73 -21.74 -3.76
N SER A 217 -1.68 -22.33 -4.35
CA SER A 217 -0.43 -22.60 -3.64
C SER A 217 0.48 -21.37 -3.54
N LYS A 218 0.32 -20.43 -4.48
CA LYS A 218 1.08 -19.18 -4.54
C LYS A 218 0.25 -17.95 -4.17
N ALA A 219 -1.03 -18.14 -3.85
CA ALA A 219 -2.01 -17.09 -3.58
C ALA A 219 -1.96 -15.97 -4.64
N ASN A 220 -1.78 -16.32 -5.91
CA ASN A 220 -1.57 -15.35 -6.97
C ASN A 220 -2.21 -15.82 -8.30
N VAL A 221 -2.53 -14.86 -9.17
CA VAL A 221 -2.96 -15.11 -10.54
C VAL A 221 -1.72 -15.41 -11.39
N MET A 222 -1.68 -16.60 -11.96
CA MET A 222 -0.62 -17.06 -12.86
C MET A 222 -1.11 -17.06 -14.31
N ILE A 223 -0.24 -16.67 -15.23
CA ILE A 223 -0.49 -16.76 -16.67
C ILE A 223 0.37 -17.90 -17.22
N THR A 224 -0.27 -18.85 -17.90
CA THR A 224 0.40 -19.94 -18.60
C THR A 224 0.20 -19.82 -20.10
N ARG A 225 1.30 -19.99 -20.86
CA ARG A 225 1.29 -20.00 -22.32
C ARG A 225 1.01 -21.42 -22.80
N LEU A 226 -0.07 -21.61 -23.55
CA LEU A 226 -0.43 -22.90 -24.13
C LEU A 226 -0.26 -22.86 -25.65
N GLN A 227 0.41 -23.87 -26.20
CA GLN A 227 0.49 -24.05 -27.64
C GLN A 227 -0.76 -24.77 -28.14
N ASP A 228 -1.45 -24.15 -29.08
CA ASP A 228 -2.55 -24.80 -29.77
C ASP A 228 -2.01 -25.61 -30.95
N VAL A 229 -1.95 -26.92 -30.76
CA VAL A 229 -1.45 -27.86 -31.77
C VAL A 229 -2.46 -28.14 -32.89
N ASN A 230 -3.74 -27.76 -32.72
CA ASN A 230 -4.83 -28.15 -33.62
C ASN A 230 -5.42 -26.99 -34.41
N GLY A 231 -5.33 -25.74 -33.92
CA GLY A 231 -5.82 -24.54 -34.60
C GLY A 231 -7.28 -24.22 -34.35
#